data_AF-A0A1B6KPB9-F1
#
_entry.id   AF-A0A1B6KPB9-F1
#
_cell.length_a   1.000
_cell.length_b   1.000
_cell.length_c   1.000
_cell.angle_alpha   90.00
_cell.angle_beta   90.00
_cell.angle_gamma   90.00
#
_symmetry.space_group_name_H-M   'P 1'
#
loop_
_entity.id
_entity.type
_entity.pdbx_description
1 polymer ?
#
loop_
_entity_poly.entity_id
_entity_poly.type
_entity_poly.pdbx_seq_one_letter_code
_entity_poly.pdbx_strand_id
1 'polypeptide(L)'
;MLQAEKLFDIPMSDYTSYDTAYKDFQGMQQIFTIFHNQQGAREVWAKTLWANLNPQVLLDGMEAFIKEFKRLPKPIRMLHPGILLDMRMKEFKNSIPLFIELKNEALRERHWNELMEKTGQHFDMSADRFTLEAMFAMELHRYQEICEEIIANAVKELSIEKGVKEISNVWTTMALTVARHTKGNEDRGYILGDISEIMLALDDNCMNLQSMAASQFVGPFLPTVQKWEKNLSVVSEVLEEWLSVQRKWLYLEGIFVGGDIRTQLPDEARKFDDIDRMF
;
A
#
# COMPACT_ATOMS: atom_id res chain seq x y z
N MET A 1 -12.75 6.26 69.42
CA MET A 1 -14.11 6.81 69.63
C MET A 1 -15.10 5.73 70.04
N LEU A 2 -15.26 4.62 69.30
CA LEU A 2 -16.16 3.51 69.66
C LEU A 2 -15.96 2.92 71.08
N GLN A 3 -14.72 2.82 71.57
CA GLN A 3 -14.45 2.39 72.95
C GLN A 3 -14.89 3.40 74.01
N ALA A 4 -14.94 4.70 73.69
CA ALA A 4 -15.43 5.74 74.58
C ALA A 4 -16.96 5.82 74.56
N GLU A 5 -17.59 5.71 73.39
CA GLU A 5 -19.05 5.66 73.23
C GLU A 5 -19.65 4.47 74.01
N LYS A 6 -18.97 3.31 73.98
CA LYS A 6 -19.34 2.11 74.75
C LYS A 6 -19.08 2.23 76.25
N LEU A 7 -18.18 3.10 76.68
CA LEU A 7 -17.87 3.36 78.09
C LEU A 7 -18.83 4.38 78.72
N PHE A 8 -19.44 5.26 77.90
CA PHE A 8 -20.32 6.35 78.33
C PHE A 8 -21.81 6.13 77.97
N ASP A 9 -22.20 4.91 77.58
CA ASP A 9 -23.59 4.53 77.22
C ASP A 9 -24.22 5.43 76.13
N ILE A 10 -23.39 5.91 75.19
CA ILE A 10 -23.83 6.72 74.06
C ILE A 10 -24.24 5.78 72.91
N PRO A 11 -25.35 6.02 72.19
CA PRO A 11 -25.72 5.22 71.02
C PRO A 11 -24.57 5.20 70.02
N MET A 12 -24.16 3.98 69.62
CA MET A 12 -23.03 3.80 68.70
C MET A 12 -23.30 4.53 67.39
N SER A 13 -22.37 5.38 66.98
CA SER A 13 -22.47 6.08 65.71
C SER A 13 -22.24 5.10 64.56
N ASP A 14 -23.07 5.18 63.51
CA ASP A 14 -22.90 4.38 62.30
C ASP A 14 -21.78 4.98 61.43
N TYR A 15 -20.59 4.40 61.52
CA TYR A 15 -19.42 4.79 60.73
C TYR A 15 -19.34 4.07 59.37
N THR A 16 -20.37 3.30 58.97
CA THR A 16 -20.33 2.49 57.74
C THR A 16 -20.04 3.32 56.48
N SER A 17 -20.61 4.53 56.39
CA SER A 17 -20.37 5.45 55.27
C SER A 17 -18.92 5.92 55.19
N TYR A 18 -18.32 6.25 56.34
CA TYR A 18 -16.90 6.61 56.44
C TYR A 18 -15.98 5.44 56.09
N ASP A 19 -16.25 4.25 56.63
CA ASP A 19 -15.44 3.06 56.37
C ASP A 19 -15.47 2.66 54.90
N THR A 20 -16.63 2.77 54.25
CA THR A 20 -16.76 2.55 52.80
C THR A 20 -15.97 3.61 52.03
N ALA A 21 -16.16 4.89 52.33
CA ALA A 21 -15.44 5.96 51.63
C ALA A 21 -13.90 5.87 51.81
N TYR A 22 -13.45 5.49 53.01
CA TYR A 22 -12.03 5.29 53.31
C TYR A 22 -11.45 4.11 52.53
N LYS A 23 -12.17 2.98 52.45
CA LYS A 23 -11.77 1.82 51.64
C LYS A 23 -11.73 2.16 50.14
N ASP A 24 -12.72 2.90 49.65
CA ASP A 24 -12.76 3.33 48.25
C ASP A 24 -11.58 4.26 47.94
N PHE A 25 -11.27 5.21 48.81
CA PHE A 25 -10.11 6.10 48.68
C PHE A 25 -8.80 5.30 48.61
N GLN A 26 -8.60 4.33 49.51
CA GLN A 26 -7.43 3.44 49.48
C GLN A 26 -7.36 2.59 48.19
N GLY A 27 -8.52 2.16 47.68
CA GLY A 27 -8.60 1.45 46.40
C GLY A 27 -8.24 2.34 45.22
N MET A 28 -8.75 3.59 45.19
CA MET A 28 -8.41 4.57 44.16
C MET A 28 -6.93 4.89 44.12
N GLN A 29 -6.25 5.03 45.28
CA GLN A 29 -4.80 5.26 45.32
C GLN A 29 -3.99 4.17 44.60
N GLN A 30 -4.41 2.90 44.72
CA GLN A 30 -3.76 1.80 44.00
C GLN A 30 -3.98 1.89 42.49
N ILE A 31 -5.20 2.23 42.05
CA ILE A 31 -5.52 2.44 40.64
C ILE A 31 -4.71 3.59 40.06
N PHE A 32 -4.65 4.73 40.76
CA PHE A 32 -3.91 5.91 40.30
C PHE A 32 -2.40 5.66 40.24
N THR A 33 -1.85 4.83 41.12
CA THR A 33 -0.45 4.39 41.03
C THR A 33 -0.18 3.69 39.69
N ILE A 34 -1.03 2.72 39.29
CA ILE A 34 -0.88 2.01 38.01
C ILE A 34 -1.05 2.99 36.84
N PHE A 35 -2.05 3.87 36.91
CA PHE A 35 -2.28 4.89 35.89
C PHE A 35 -1.06 5.81 35.70
N HIS A 36 -0.48 6.35 36.77
CA HIS A 36 0.68 7.22 36.68
C HIS A 36 1.92 6.50 36.12
N ASN A 37 2.16 5.26 36.56
CA ASN A 37 3.26 4.45 36.02
C ASN A 37 3.07 4.17 34.53
N GLN A 38 1.85 3.83 34.12
CA GLN A 38 1.49 3.58 32.73
C GLN A 38 1.60 4.84 31.86
N GLN A 39 1.16 5.98 32.38
CA GLN A 39 1.29 7.28 31.72
C GLN A 39 2.77 7.63 31.50
N GLY A 40 3.61 7.49 32.53
CA GLY A 40 5.05 7.72 32.42
C GLY A 40 5.73 6.80 31.41
N ALA A 41 5.36 5.52 31.36
CA ALA A 41 5.85 4.59 30.34
C ALA A 41 5.45 5.03 28.93
N ARG A 42 4.19 5.46 28.73
CA ARG A 42 3.71 5.98 27.44
C ARG A 42 4.44 7.24 27.01
N GLU A 43 4.74 8.16 27.92
CA GLU A 43 5.53 9.36 27.61
C GLU A 43 6.96 9.03 27.16
N VAL A 44 7.57 7.99 27.73
CA VAL A 44 8.87 7.49 27.28
C VAL A 44 8.74 6.89 25.88
N TRP A 45 7.74 6.04 25.65
CA TRP A 45 7.51 5.44 24.33
C TRP A 45 7.20 6.48 23.26
N ALA A 46 6.41 7.50 23.58
CA ALA A 46 6.00 8.58 22.68
C ALA A 46 7.19 9.32 22.06
N LYS A 47 8.31 9.41 22.76
CA LYS A 47 9.55 10.05 22.27
C LYS A 47 10.31 9.22 21.23
N THR A 48 9.92 7.97 21.02
CA THR A 48 10.55 7.10 20.03
C THR A 48 10.14 7.55 18.63
N LEU A 49 11.10 7.65 17.70
CA LEU A 49 10.79 7.90 16.29
C LEU A 49 9.94 6.76 15.73
N TRP A 50 8.98 7.09 14.86
CA TRP A 50 8.15 6.12 14.15
C TRP A 50 9.01 5.07 13.47
N ALA A 51 10.10 5.47 12.81
CA ALA A 51 11.05 4.58 12.15
C ALA A 51 11.58 3.46 13.08
N ASN A 52 11.69 3.75 14.37
CA ASN A 52 12.22 2.85 15.40
C ASN A 52 11.11 2.15 16.22
N LEU A 53 9.88 2.12 15.72
CA LEU A 53 8.77 1.41 16.37
C LEU A 53 9.17 -0.04 16.68
N ASN A 54 9.07 -0.41 17.95
CA ASN A 54 9.12 -1.79 18.41
C ASN A 54 7.76 -2.18 18.99
N PRO A 55 6.90 -2.88 18.23
CA PRO A 55 5.56 -3.23 18.68
C PRO A 55 5.56 -4.17 19.89
N GLN A 56 6.55 -5.06 20.00
CA GLN A 56 6.65 -6.01 21.09
C GLN A 56 6.87 -5.29 22.43
N VAL A 57 7.71 -4.25 22.45
CA VAL A 57 7.94 -3.43 23.66
C VAL A 57 6.64 -2.77 24.14
N LEU A 58 5.82 -2.26 23.22
CA LEU A 58 4.53 -1.68 23.56
C LEU A 58 3.54 -2.74 24.06
N LEU A 59 3.46 -3.89 23.40
CA LEU A 59 2.58 -5.00 23.77
C LEU A 59 2.93 -5.54 25.16
N ASP A 60 4.20 -5.88 25.39
CA ASP A 60 4.68 -6.42 26.66
C ASP A 60 4.46 -5.42 27.80
N GLY A 61 4.77 -4.14 27.55
CA GLY A 61 4.55 -3.07 28.53
C GLY A 61 3.08 -2.95 28.93
N MET A 62 2.17 -2.94 27.94
CA MET A 62 0.73 -2.86 28.20
C MET A 62 0.18 -4.12 28.86
N GLU A 63 0.66 -5.30 28.48
CA GLU A 63 0.27 -6.56 29.12
C GLU A 63 0.73 -6.63 30.57
N ALA A 64 1.91 -6.10 30.89
CA ALA A 64 2.40 -6.00 32.26
C ALA A 64 1.46 -5.14 33.11
N PHE A 65 1.08 -3.94 32.65
CA PHE A 65 0.14 -3.07 33.37
C PHE A 65 -1.26 -3.69 33.52
N ILE A 66 -1.78 -4.34 32.46
CA ILE A 66 -3.07 -5.05 32.55
C ILE A 66 -3.00 -6.20 33.55
N LYS A 67 -1.89 -6.94 33.61
CA LYS A 67 -1.67 -8.02 34.57
C LYS A 67 -1.55 -7.48 36.00
N GLU A 68 -0.86 -6.38 36.20
CA GLU A 68 -0.77 -5.67 37.48
C GLU A 68 -2.16 -5.22 37.96
N PHE A 69 -2.93 -4.56 37.09
CA PHE A 69 -4.31 -4.17 37.38
C PHE A 69 -5.18 -5.37 37.76
N LYS A 70 -5.10 -6.48 37.01
CA LYS A 70 -5.87 -7.70 37.28
C LYS A 70 -5.54 -8.36 38.63
N ARG A 71 -4.37 -8.11 39.22
CA ARG A 71 -4.01 -8.58 40.57
C ARG A 71 -4.75 -7.83 41.68
N LEU A 72 -5.29 -6.64 41.39
CA LEU A 72 -6.09 -5.90 42.37
C LEU A 72 -7.40 -6.65 42.70
N PRO A 73 -7.84 -6.61 43.98
CA PRO A 73 -9.14 -7.13 44.40
C PRO A 73 -10.29 -6.64 43.50
N LYS A 74 -11.26 -7.52 43.21
CA LYS A 74 -12.42 -7.18 42.37
C LYS A 74 -13.15 -5.90 42.82
N PRO A 75 -13.42 -5.65 44.12
CA PRO A 75 -14.09 -4.41 44.54
C PRO A 75 -13.33 -3.15 44.12
N ILE A 76 -11.99 -3.17 44.20
CA ILE A 76 -11.15 -2.06 43.76
C ILE A 76 -11.24 -1.88 42.24
N ARG A 77 -11.10 -2.96 41.47
CA ARG A 77 -11.19 -2.90 40.00
C ARG A 77 -12.53 -2.38 39.48
N MET A 78 -13.61 -2.61 40.24
CA MET A 78 -14.96 -2.17 39.91
C MET A 78 -15.26 -0.72 40.32
N LEU A 79 -14.34 -0.03 41.02
CA LEU A 79 -14.44 1.41 41.21
C LEU A 79 -14.40 2.09 39.84
N HIS A 80 -15.12 3.21 39.70
CA HIS A 80 -15.24 3.92 38.42
C HIS A 80 -13.87 4.23 37.75
N PRO A 81 -12.84 4.72 38.47
CA PRO A 81 -11.51 4.91 37.87
C PRO A 81 -10.85 3.61 37.40
N GLY A 82 -11.13 2.49 38.06
CA GLY A 82 -10.58 1.18 37.69
C GLY A 82 -11.19 0.64 36.40
N ILE A 83 -12.50 0.79 36.23
CA ILE A 83 -13.20 0.45 34.98
C ILE A 83 -12.65 1.27 33.82
N LEU A 84 -12.49 2.59 34.02
CA LEU A 84 -11.96 3.50 33.01
C LEU A 84 -10.50 3.16 32.63
N LEU A 85 -9.66 2.86 33.63
CA LEU A 85 -8.27 2.48 33.39
C LEU A 85 -8.16 1.19 32.58
N ASP A 86 -8.93 0.15 32.93
CA ASP A 86 -8.94 -1.12 32.19
C ASP A 86 -9.38 -0.94 30.74
N MET A 87 -10.43 -0.13 30.51
CA MET A 87 -10.91 0.22 29.17
C MET A 87 -9.82 0.92 28.36
N ARG A 88 -9.24 2.00 28.89
CA ARG A 88 -8.20 2.79 28.20
C ARG A 88 -6.94 1.98 27.89
N MET A 89 -6.53 1.09 28.79
CA MET A 89 -5.39 0.20 28.54
C MET A 89 -5.67 -0.79 27.41
N LYS A 90 -6.88 -1.35 27.34
CA LYS A 90 -7.29 -2.26 26.27
C LYS A 90 -7.40 -1.53 24.92
N GLU A 91 -7.99 -0.34 24.91
CA GLU A 91 -8.09 0.52 23.71
C GLU A 91 -6.71 0.85 23.13
N PHE A 92 -5.76 1.27 23.98
CA PHE A 92 -4.39 1.50 23.53
C PHE A 92 -3.75 0.22 23.01
N LYS A 93 -3.91 -0.91 23.71
CA LYS A 93 -3.40 -2.21 23.26
C LYS A 93 -3.95 -2.61 21.88
N ASN A 94 -5.24 -2.38 21.65
CA ASN A 94 -5.91 -2.66 20.37
C ASN A 94 -5.44 -1.74 19.24
N SER A 95 -4.85 -0.58 19.55
CA SER A 95 -4.24 0.30 18.54
C SER A 95 -2.88 -0.21 18.04
N ILE A 96 -2.19 -1.07 18.81
CA ILE A 96 -0.83 -1.51 18.48
C ILE A 96 -0.77 -2.32 17.18
N PRO A 97 -1.66 -3.30 16.91
CA PRO A 97 -1.69 -3.99 15.62
C PRO A 97 -1.83 -3.03 14.43
N LEU A 98 -2.65 -1.98 14.56
CA LEU A 98 -2.82 -0.98 13.50
C LEU A 98 -1.54 -0.20 13.23
N PHE A 99 -0.71 0.07 14.26
CA PHE A 99 0.61 0.66 14.05
C PHE A 99 1.53 -0.26 13.22
N ILE A 100 1.41 -1.58 13.39
CA ILE A 100 2.19 -2.54 12.60
C ILE A 100 1.73 -2.50 11.15
N GLU A 101 0.42 -2.53 10.91
CA GLU A 101 -0.12 -2.50 9.55
C GLU A 101 0.19 -1.20 8.83
N LEU A 102 0.25 -0.07 9.55
CA LEU A 102 0.68 1.23 9.01
C LEU A 102 2.17 1.30 8.64
N LYS A 103 2.95 0.24 8.89
CA LYS A 103 4.30 0.07 8.33
C LYS A 103 4.31 -0.50 6.91
N ASN A 104 3.15 -0.77 6.33
CA ASN A 104 3.05 -1.33 4.99
C ASN A 104 3.73 -0.42 3.95
N GLU A 105 4.59 -1.03 3.11
CA GLU A 105 5.32 -0.34 2.04
C GLU A 105 4.42 0.31 0.99
N ALA A 106 3.15 -0.07 0.91
CA ALA A 106 2.17 0.49 0.00
C ALA A 106 1.75 1.91 0.38
N LEU A 107 1.91 2.28 1.66
CA LEU A 107 1.52 3.58 2.15
C LEU A 107 2.42 4.69 1.56
N ARG A 108 1.78 5.83 1.32
CA ARG A 108 2.35 7.02 0.68
C ARG A 108 1.77 8.22 1.41
N GLU A 109 2.35 9.39 1.20
CA GLU A 109 1.95 10.63 1.87
C GLU A 109 0.43 10.90 1.79
N ARG A 110 -0.20 10.66 0.62
CA ARG A 110 -1.65 10.79 0.44
C ARG A 110 -2.49 9.96 1.42
N HIS A 111 -2.09 8.73 1.70
CA HIS A 111 -2.79 7.81 2.60
C HIS A 111 -2.68 8.29 4.05
N TRP A 112 -1.52 8.81 4.42
CA TRP A 112 -1.31 9.42 5.74
C TRP A 112 -2.10 10.73 5.88
N ASN A 113 -2.17 11.54 4.83
CA ASN A 113 -2.97 12.76 4.83
C ASN A 113 -4.46 12.44 5.01
N GLU A 114 -4.97 11.39 4.35
CA GLU A 114 -6.33 10.90 4.55
C GLU A 114 -6.55 10.42 5.99
N LEU A 115 -5.62 9.64 6.55
CA LEU A 115 -5.71 9.18 7.94
C LEU A 115 -5.72 10.36 8.93
N MET A 116 -4.87 11.37 8.70
CA MET A 116 -4.82 12.60 9.49
C MET A 116 -6.14 13.37 9.43
N GLU A 117 -6.74 13.50 8.25
CA GLU A 117 -8.04 14.15 8.08
C GLU A 117 -9.17 13.40 8.82
N LYS A 118 -9.21 12.06 8.72
CA LYS A 118 -10.23 11.23 9.38
C LYS A 118 -10.11 11.22 10.90
N THR A 119 -8.88 11.28 11.42
CA THR A 119 -8.59 11.28 12.86
C THR A 119 -8.60 12.69 13.48
N GLY A 120 -8.58 13.74 12.65
CA GLY A 120 -8.46 15.13 13.08
C GLY A 120 -7.10 15.48 13.69
N GLN A 121 -6.08 14.66 13.45
CA GLN A 121 -4.71 14.87 13.91
C GLN A 121 -3.83 15.30 12.76
N HIS A 122 -2.93 16.26 13.00
CA HIS A 122 -1.98 16.72 11.99
C HIS A 122 -0.57 16.73 12.57
N PHE A 123 0.38 16.14 11.86
CA PHE A 123 1.77 16.07 12.27
C PHE A 123 2.72 16.07 11.08
N ASP A 124 3.97 16.44 11.35
CA ASP A 124 5.05 16.43 10.38
C ASP A 124 5.58 14.98 10.21
N MET A 125 5.50 14.46 8.99
CA MET A 125 5.93 13.10 8.64
C MET A 125 7.42 13.00 8.27
N SER A 126 8.19 14.08 8.40
CA SER A 126 9.64 14.03 8.22
C SER A 126 10.27 13.01 9.16
N ALA A 127 11.23 12.24 8.62
CA ALA A 127 11.77 11.05 9.29
C ALA A 127 12.43 11.35 10.65
N ASP A 128 12.93 12.57 10.84
CA ASP A 128 13.56 13.06 12.07
C ASP A 128 12.57 13.62 13.09
N ARG A 129 11.30 13.83 12.73
CA ARG A 129 10.27 14.45 13.59
C ARG A 129 9.05 13.57 13.82
N PHE A 130 8.82 12.58 12.97
CA PHE A 130 7.67 11.69 13.11
C PHE A 130 7.90 10.70 14.26
N THR A 131 7.25 10.93 15.40
CA THR A 131 7.37 10.13 16.62
C THR A 131 6.12 9.28 16.90
N LEU A 132 6.23 8.34 17.84
CA LEU A 132 5.09 7.55 18.33
C LEU A 132 4.04 8.40 19.05
N GLU A 133 4.41 9.58 19.55
CA GLU A 133 3.47 10.55 20.11
C GLU A 133 2.33 10.88 19.14
N ALA A 134 2.67 11.20 17.88
CA ALA A 134 1.71 11.47 16.82
C ALA A 134 0.78 10.26 16.58
N MET A 135 1.34 9.05 16.59
CA MET A 135 0.57 7.81 16.43
C MET A 135 -0.39 7.57 17.59
N PHE A 136 0.02 7.88 18.81
CA PHE A 136 -0.83 7.72 20.00
C PHE A 136 -1.96 8.74 20.02
N ALA A 137 -1.71 9.96 19.54
CA ALA A 137 -2.71 11.03 19.44
C ALA A 137 -3.85 10.70 18.46
N MET A 138 -3.59 9.87 17.45
CA MET A 138 -4.62 9.45 16.48
C MET A 138 -5.68 8.51 17.06
N GLU A 139 -5.45 7.90 18.24
CA GLU A 139 -6.41 6.99 18.89
C GLU A 139 -6.99 5.92 17.92
N LEU A 140 -6.12 5.26 17.14
CA LEU A 140 -6.54 4.40 16.01
C LEU A 140 -7.54 3.30 16.34
N HIS A 141 -7.62 2.83 17.59
CA HIS A 141 -8.69 1.92 18.04
C HIS A 141 -10.11 2.44 17.76
N ARG A 142 -10.31 3.76 17.62
CA ARG A 142 -11.59 4.38 17.29
C ARG A 142 -11.86 4.44 15.78
N TYR A 143 -10.83 4.21 14.98
CA TYR A 143 -10.82 4.38 13.52
C TYR A 143 -10.29 3.12 12.83
N GLN A 144 -10.48 1.95 13.45
CA GLN A 144 -9.94 0.68 12.96
C GLN A 144 -10.38 0.38 11.52
N GLU A 145 -11.68 0.43 11.24
CA GLU A 145 -12.23 0.15 9.91
C GLU A 145 -11.66 1.11 8.84
N ILE A 146 -11.52 2.39 9.18
CA ILE A 146 -10.95 3.41 8.29
C ILE A 146 -9.47 3.13 8.02
N CYS A 147 -8.72 2.78 9.05
CA CYS A 147 -7.31 2.44 8.92
C CYS A 147 -7.12 1.22 8.00
N GLU A 148 -7.88 0.16 8.24
CA GLU A 148 -7.86 -1.07 7.43
C GLU A 148 -8.26 -0.79 5.98
N GLU A 149 -9.28 0.05 5.74
CA GLU A 149 -9.69 0.47 4.39
C GLU A 149 -8.58 1.24 3.66
N ILE A 150 -7.96 2.22 4.31
CA ILE A 150 -6.85 3.01 3.73
C ILE A 150 -5.68 2.08 3.36
N ILE A 151 -5.32 1.15 4.23
CA ILE A 151 -4.26 0.17 3.96
C ILE A 151 -4.63 -0.74 2.79
N ALA A 152 -5.86 -1.24 2.75
CA ALA A 152 -6.34 -2.07 1.66
C ALA A 152 -6.29 -1.34 0.31
N ASN A 153 -6.73 -0.07 0.28
CA ASN A 153 -6.68 0.78 -0.89
C ASN A 153 -5.22 1.00 -1.34
N ALA A 154 -4.33 1.33 -0.40
CA ALA A 154 -2.90 1.50 -0.68
C ALA A 154 -2.28 0.24 -1.30
N VAL A 155 -2.61 -0.95 -0.80
CA VAL A 155 -2.12 -2.23 -1.35
C VAL A 155 -2.61 -2.44 -2.79
N LYS A 156 -3.86 -2.09 -3.10
CA LYS A 156 -4.39 -2.17 -4.47
C LYS A 156 -3.70 -1.18 -5.40
N GLU A 157 -3.44 0.04 -4.92
CA GLU A 157 -2.65 1.04 -5.64
C GLU A 157 -1.23 0.57 -5.93
N LEU A 158 -0.55 -0.04 -4.96
CA LEU A 158 0.80 -0.58 -5.14
C LEU A 158 0.83 -1.71 -6.19
N SER A 159 -0.23 -2.51 -6.30
CA SER A 159 -0.34 -3.53 -7.35
C SER A 159 -0.34 -2.91 -8.75
N ILE A 160 -1.01 -1.76 -8.93
CA ILE A 160 -1.01 -1.02 -10.19
C ILE A 160 0.37 -0.42 -10.44
N GLU A 161 1.00 0.18 -9.41
CA GLU A 161 2.36 0.73 -9.50
C GLU A 161 3.37 -0.33 -9.98
N LYS A 162 3.32 -1.53 -9.38
CA LYS A 162 4.18 -2.66 -9.75
C LYS A 162 3.90 -3.14 -11.17
N GLY A 163 2.63 -3.32 -11.54
CA GLY A 163 2.25 -3.77 -12.88
C GLY A 163 2.69 -2.81 -13.99
N VAL A 164 2.50 -1.49 -13.81
CA VAL A 164 2.97 -0.49 -14.78
C VAL A 164 4.50 -0.50 -14.90
N LYS A 165 5.21 -0.69 -13.79
CA LYS A 165 6.67 -0.78 -13.77
C LYS A 165 7.17 -2.04 -14.48
N GLU A 166 6.48 -3.17 -14.31
CA GLU A 166 6.79 -4.42 -15.01
C GLU A 166 6.64 -4.26 -16.52
N ILE A 167 5.55 -3.67 -16.99
CA ILE A 167 5.34 -3.33 -18.41
C ILE A 167 6.50 -2.45 -18.90
N SER A 168 6.83 -1.40 -18.16
CA SER A 168 7.95 -0.53 -18.52
C SER A 168 9.27 -1.30 -18.66
N ASN A 169 9.55 -2.26 -17.78
CA ASN A 169 10.77 -3.05 -17.83
C ASN A 169 10.78 -3.96 -19.07
N VAL A 170 9.67 -4.65 -19.34
CA VAL A 170 9.53 -5.52 -20.53
C VAL A 170 9.88 -4.74 -21.79
N TRP A 171 9.25 -3.57 -21.99
CA TRP A 171 9.43 -2.75 -23.19
C TRP A 171 10.77 -2.00 -23.25
N THR A 172 11.49 -1.89 -22.13
CA THR A 172 12.87 -1.37 -22.12
C THR A 172 13.87 -2.42 -22.62
N THR A 173 13.61 -3.70 -22.37
CA THR A 173 14.51 -4.80 -22.73
C THR A 173 14.11 -5.54 -24.01
N MET A 174 12.87 -5.37 -24.48
CA MET A 174 12.37 -6.03 -25.68
C MET A 174 13.10 -5.51 -26.92
N ALA A 175 13.51 -6.43 -27.80
CA ALA A 175 14.23 -6.11 -29.03
C ALA A 175 13.59 -6.80 -30.23
N LEU A 176 13.42 -6.06 -31.33
CA LEU A 176 12.98 -6.63 -32.60
C LEU A 176 14.13 -7.40 -33.25
N THR A 177 13.86 -8.64 -33.64
CA THR A 177 14.81 -9.42 -34.44
C THR A 177 14.71 -9.01 -35.89
N VAL A 178 15.83 -8.63 -36.48
CA VAL A 178 15.93 -8.28 -37.89
C VAL A 178 16.86 -9.29 -38.57
N ALA A 179 16.37 -9.94 -39.62
CA ALA A 179 17.10 -10.95 -40.38
C ALA A 179 17.53 -10.39 -41.73
N ARG A 180 18.73 -10.77 -42.19
CA ARG A 180 19.20 -10.45 -43.54
C ARG A 180 18.39 -11.26 -44.55
N HIS A 181 17.87 -10.60 -45.58
CA HIS A 181 17.12 -11.21 -46.66
C HIS A 181 17.96 -11.31 -47.92
N THR A 182 18.08 -12.51 -48.48
CA THR A 182 18.88 -12.77 -49.68
C THR A 182 18.08 -13.59 -50.68
N LYS A 183 18.19 -13.26 -51.96
CA LYS A 183 17.57 -14.02 -53.06
C LYS A 183 18.65 -14.51 -54.00
N GLY A 184 18.94 -15.81 -53.97
CA GLY A 184 20.11 -16.38 -54.66
C GLY A 184 21.41 -15.87 -54.03
N ASN A 185 22.27 -15.22 -54.82
CA ASN A 185 23.51 -14.61 -54.36
C ASN A 185 23.39 -13.09 -54.09
N GLU A 186 22.21 -12.50 -54.29
CA GLU A 186 21.99 -11.07 -54.10
C GLU A 186 21.49 -10.75 -52.70
N ASP A 187 22.12 -9.75 -52.07
CA ASP A 187 21.69 -9.16 -50.81
C ASP A 187 20.54 -8.19 -51.07
N ARG A 188 19.40 -8.43 -50.44
CA ARG A 188 18.14 -7.71 -50.67
C ARG A 188 17.72 -6.92 -49.43
N GLY A 189 18.64 -6.75 -48.47
CA GLY A 189 18.45 -5.93 -47.29
C GLY A 189 18.03 -6.74 -46.06
N TYR A 190 17.15 -6.15 -45.26
CA TYR A 190 16.78 -6.67 -43.95
C TYR A 190 15.26 -6.73 -43.80
N ILE A 191 14.78 -7.82 -43.22
CA ILE A 191 13.36 -8.03 -42.91
C ILE A 191 13.20 -8.26 -41.40
N LEU A 192 12.03 -7.92 -40.87
CA LEU A 192 11.65 -8.37 -39.53
C LEU A 192 11.61 -9.91 -39.53
N GLY A 193 12.29 -10.48 -38.52
CA GLY A 193 12.25 -11.90 -38.21
C GLY A 193 10.95 -12.29 -37.51
N ASP A 194 10.99 -13.39 -36.76
CA ASP A 194 9.84 -13.78 -35.95
C ASP A 194 9.59 -12.76 -34.84
N ILE A 195 8.34 -12.30 -34.75
CA ILE A 195 7.89 -11.35 -33.72
C ILE A 195 6.74 -11.93 -32.87
N SER A 196 6.49 -13.24 -32.96
CA SER A 196 5.36 -13.89 -32.27
C SER A 196 5.38 -13.64 -30.76
N GLU A 197 6.55 -13.70 -30.11
CA GLU A 197 6.70 -13.40 -28.68
C GLU A 197 6.42 -11.92 -28.36
N ILE A 198 6.79 -11.00 -29.26
CA ILE A 198 6.57 -9.56 -29.09
C ILE A 198 5.08 -9.25 -29.19
N MET A 199 4.39 -9.85 -30.16
CA MET A 199 2.94 -9.68 -30.32
C MET A 199 2.18 -10.27 -29.13
N LEU A 200 2.59 -11.45 -28.64
CA LEU A 200 1.99 -12.03 -27.43
C LEU A 200 2.17 -11.11 -26.22
N ALA A 201 3.40 -10.61 -26.00
CA ALA A 201 3.67 -9.68 -24.90
C ALA A 201 2.91 -8.35 -25.06
N LEU A 202 2.68 -7.89 -26.30
CA LEU A 202 1.88 -6.71 -26.59
C LEU A 202 0.42 -6.92 -26.20
N ASP A 203 -0.20 -8.02 -26.62
CA ASP A 203 -1.58 -8.35 -26.30
C ASP A 203 -1.78 -8.47 -24.78
N ASP A 204 -0.92 -9.24 -24.10
CA ASP A 204 -0.98 -9.43 -22.65
C ASP A 204 -0.83 -8.10 -21.90
N ASN A 205 0.13 -7.26 -22.29
CA ASN A 205 0.36 -5.97 -21.64
C ASN A 205 -0.78 -4.98 -21.92
N CYS A 206 -1.39 -5.02 -23.11
CA CYS A 206 -2.58 -4.24 -23.43
C CYS A 206 -3.77 -4.64 -22.55
N MET A 207 -4.03 -5.94 -22.38
CA MET A 207 -5.08 -6.42 -21.48
C MET A 207 -4.83 -6.02 -20.02
N ASN A 208 -3.57 -6.12 -19.57
CA ASN A 208 -3.17 -5.70 -18.23
C ASN A 208 -3.40 -4.20 -18.01
N LEU A 209 -3.05 -3.36 -18.97
CA LEU A 209 -3.29 -1.91 -18.89
C LEU A 209 -4.78 -1.59 -18.86
N GLN A 210 -5.60 -2.24 -19.67
CA GLN A 210 -7.07 -2.06 -19.66
C GLN A 210 -7.67 -2.43 -18.29
N SER A 211 -7.20 -3.53 -17.70
CA SER A 211 -7.61 -3.95 -16.35
C SER A 211 -7.20 -2.93 -15.29
N MET A 212 -5.99 -2.39 -15.37
CA MET A 212 -5.52 -1.31 -14.48
C MET A 212 -6.33 -0.03 -14.67
N ALA A 213 -6.61 0.37 -15.91
CA ALA A 213 -7.40 1.55 -16.24
C ALA A 213 -8.85 1.47 -15.73
N ALA A 214 -9.43 0.26 -15.72
CA ALA A 214 -10.76 0.00 -15.17
C ALA A 214 -10.81 -0.05 -13.63
N SER A 215 -9.65 -0.14 -12.96
CA SER A 215 -9.58 -0.19 -11.50
C SER A 215 -9.94 1.15 -10.89
N GLN A 216 -10.80 1.15 -9.86
CA GLN A 216 -11.11 2.37 -9.10
C GLN A 216 -9.88 2.96 -8.38
N PHE A 217 -8.83 2.16 -8.17
CA PHE A 217 -7.58 2.56 -7.50
C PHE A 217 -6.55 3.15 -8.47
N VAL A 218 -6.91 3.35 -9.74
CA VAL A 218 -5.97 3.84 -10.77
C VAL A 218 -5.62 5.32 -10.61
N GLY A 219 -6.40 6.10 -9.85
CA GLY A 219 -6.32 7.57 -9.81
C GLY A 219 -4.90 8.16 -9.86
N PRO A 220 -3.99 7.78 -8.94
CA PRO A 220 -2.61 8.29 -8.94
C PRO A 220 -1.75 7.89 -10.15
N PHE A 221 -2.09 6.78 -10.82
CA PHE A 221 -1.31 6.18 -11.91
C PHE A 221 -1.96 6.34 -13.28
N LEU A 222 -3.19 6.87 -13.35
CA LEU A 222 -3.96 7.00 -14.58
C LEU A 222 -3.19 7.66 -15.74
N PRO A 223 -2.45 8.78 -15.53
CA PRO A 223 -1.66 9.39 -16.62
C PRO A 223 -0.59 8.45 -17.17
N THR A 224 0.02 7.65 -16.30
CA THR A 224 1.07 6.69 -16.68
C THR A 224 0.46 5.50 -17.42
N VAL A 225 -0.66 4.96 -16.94
CA VAL A 225 -1.41 3.88 -17.60
C VAL A 225 -1.83 4.30 -19.00
N GLN A 226 -2.50 5.44 -19.14
CA GLN A 226 -2.95 5.97 -20.44
C GLN A 226 -1.80 6.23 -21.41
N LYS A 227 -0.65 6.69 -20.90
CA LYS A 227 0.55 6.87 -21.73
C LYS A 227 1.03 5.53 -22.29
N TRP A 228 1.07 4.49 -21.46
CA TRP A 228 1.44 3.15 -21.91
C TRP A 228 0.43 2.55 -22.88
N GLU A 229 -0.88 2.69 -22.62
CA GLU A 229 -1.92 2.25 -23.55
C GLU A 229 -1.74 2.86 -24.93
N LYS A 230 -1.54 4.19 -24.99
CA LYS A 230 -1.31 4.89 -26.25
C LYS A 230 -0.02 4.41 -26.94
N ASN A 231 1.06 4.26 -26.19
CA ASN A 231 2.34 3.81 -26.75
C ASN A 231 2.22 2.40 -27.33
N LEU A 232 1.60 1.46 -26.61
CA LEU A 232 1.43 0.09 -27.07
C LEU A 232 0.46 -0.01 -28.25
N SER A 233 -0.60 0.80 -28.28
CA SER A 233 -1.48 0.91 -29.45
C SER A 233 -0.71 1.31 -30.71
N VAL A 234 0.15 2.34 -30.62
CA VAL A 234 0.98 2.79 -31.74
C VAL A 234 1.98 1.71 -32.15
N VAL A 235 2.61 1.02 -31.19
CA VAL A 235 3.50 -0.11 -31.49
C VAL A 235 2.75 -1.22 -32.24
N SER A 236 1.53 -1.55 -31.82
CA SER A 236 0.68 -2.54 -32.50
C SER A 236 0.43 -2.16 -33.96
N GLU A 237 -0.08 -0.95 -34.18
CA GLU A 237 -0.41 -0.46 -35.51
C GLU A 237 0.81 -0.45 -36.44
N VAL A 238 1.96 0.02 -35.93
CA VAL A 238 3.21 0.07 -36.71
C VAL A 238 3.73 -1.33 -37.05
N LEU A 239 3.69 -2.28 -36.11
CA LEU A 239 4.15 -3.65 -36.36
C LEU A 239 3.23 -4.38 -37.36
N GLU A 240 1.92 -4.21 -37.24
CA GLU A 240 0.95 -4.80 -38.18
C GLU A 240 1.15 -4.28 -39.61
N GLU A 241 1.28 -2.96 -39.76
CA GLU A 241 1.52 -2.34 -41.07
C GLU A 241 2.89 -2.73 -41.63
N TRP A 242 3.95 -2.76 -40.81
CA TRP A 242 5.26 -3.23 -41.26
C TRP A 242 5.17 -4.66 -41.78
N LEU A 243 4.60 -5.59 -41.01
CA LEU A 243 4.45 -6.98 -41.45
C LEU A 243 3.57 -7.10 -42.71
N SER A 244 2.52 -6.29 -42.83
CA SER A 244 1.66 -6.23 -44.01
C SER A 244 2.44 -5.81 -45.25
N VAL A 245 3.22 -4.73 -45.16
CA VAL A 245 4.09 -4.24 -46.23
C VAL A 245 5.16 -5.26 -46.58
N GLN A 246 5.87 -5.80 -45.58
CA GLN A 246 6.91 -6.81 -45.77
C GLN A 246 6.38 -8.07 -46.46
N ARG A 247 5.22 -8.59 -46.06
CA ARG A 247 4.60 -9.76 -46.73
C ARG A 247 4.27 -9.48 -48.20
N LYS A 248 3.69 -8.31 -48.49
CA LYS A 248 3.37 -7.90 -49.87
C LYS A 248 4.64 -7.70 -50.69
N TRP A 249 5.66 -7.07 -50.11
CA TRP A 249 6.95 -6.85 -50.75
C TRP A 249 7.65 -8.18 -51.08
N LEU A 250 7.76 -9.11 -50.13
CA LEU A 250 8.34 -10.45 -50.37
C LEU A 250 7.59 -11.23 -51.47
N TYR A 251 6.27 -11.11 -51.51
CA TYR A 251 5.46 -11.73 -52.57
C TYR A 251 5.74 -11.12 -53.94
N LEU A 252 5.75 -9.79 -54.05
CA LEU A 252 6.02 -9.06 -55.29
C LEU A 252 7.46 -9.24 -55.76
N GLU A 253 8.42 -9.29 -54.83
CA GLU A 253 9.81 -9.61 -55.09
C GLU A 253 9.92 -10.99 -55.76
N GLY A 254 9.19 -11.99 -55.23
CA GLY A 254 9.01 -13.31 -55.81
C GLY A 254 8.69 -13.28 -57.31
N ILE A 255 7.77 -12.39 -57.70
CA ILE A 255 7.23 -12.26 -59.06
C ILE A 255 8.15 -11.45 -59.98
N PHE A 256 8.63 -10.29 -59.52
CA PHE A 256 9.26 -9.28 -60.40
C PHE A 256 10.78 -9.34 -60.48
N VAL A 257 11.48 -10.00 -59.55
CA VAL A 257 12.96 -10.00 -59.51
C VAL A 257 13.60 -11.14 -60.32
N GLY A 258 12.84 -12.17 -60.71
CA GLY A 258 13.44 -13.36 -61.34
C GLY A 258 12.62 -14.06 -62.44
N GLY A 259 11.57 -13.44 -62.97
CA GLY A 259 10.64 -14.11 -63.89
C GLY A 259 10.29 -13.32 -65.15
N ASP A 260 9.85 -14.04 -66.19
CA ASP A 260 9.36 -13.51 -67.46
C ASP A 260 8.15 -12.57 -67.28
N ILE A 261 7.48 -12.60 -66.13
CA ILE A 261 6.36 -11.70 -65.81
C ILE A 261 6.79 -10.22 -65.85
N ARG A 262 8.06 -9.93 -65.50
CA ARG A 262 8.61 -8.57 -65.58
C ARG A 262 8.63 -8.01 -67.01
N THR A 263 8.86 -8.86 -68.01
CA THR A 263 8.86 -8.43 -69.43
C THR A 263 7.45 -8.32 -69.99
N GLN A 264 6.48 -9.02 -69.40
CA GLN A 264 5.06 -8.95 -69.77
C GLN A 264 4.34 -7.75 -69.13
N LEU A 265 4.78 -7.30 -67.95
CA LEU A 265 4.18 -6.20 -67.18
C LEU A 265 5.24 -5.13 -66.81
N PRO A 266 5.76 -4.37 -67.80
CA PRO A 266 6.89 -3.46 -67.60
C PRO A 266 6.54 -2.22 -66.75
N ASP A 267 5.30 -1.73 -66.81
CA ASP A 267 4.86 -0.57 -66.02
C ASP A 267 4.71 -0.93 -64.54
N GLU A 268 4.16 -2.11 -64.23
CA GLU A 268 4.07 -2.65 -62.87
C GLU A 268 5.45 -2.95 -62.30
N ALA A 269 6.35 -3.51 -63.12
CA ALA A 269 7.73 -3.76 -62.72
C ALA A 269 8.47 -2.47 -62.34
N ARG A 270 8.28 -1.39 -63.11
CA ARG A 270 8.88 -0.09 -62.80
C ARG A 270 8.37 0.49 -61.48
N LYS A 271 7.06 0.38 -61.22
CA LYS A 271 6.47 0.79 -59.93
C LYS A 271 7.02 -0.03 -58.76
N PHE A 272 7.22 -1.34 -58.97
CA PHE A 272 7.83 -2.20 -57.95
C PHE A 272 9.27 -1.78 -57.67
N ASP A 273 10.09 -1.50 -58.68
CA ASP A 273 11.49 -1.07 -58.46
C ASP A 273 11.61 0.22 -57.64
N ASP A 274 10.68 1.16 -57.82
CA ASP A 274 10.65 2.40 -57.05
C ASP A 274 10.34 2.11 -55.56
N ILE A 275 9.41 1.19 -55.29
CA ILE A 275 9.08 0.73 -53.93
C ILE A 275 10.24 -0.07 -53.32
N ASP A 276 10.86 -0.95 -54.11
CA ASP A 276 11.98 -1.81 -53.73
C ASP A 276 13.19 -1.00 -53.26
N ARG A 277 13.43 0.17 -53.85
CA ARG A 277 14.50 1.07 -53.44
C ARG A 277 14.22 1.78 -52.11
N MET A 278 12.95 1.93 -51.75
CA MET A 278 12.52 2.62 -50.53
C MET A 278 12.34 1.70 -49.33
N PHE A 279 12.05 0.43 -49.58
CA PHE A 279 11.91 -0.62 -48.57
C PHE A 279 13.26 -1.01 -47.99
#